data_AF-A0A0K8Q8T6-F1
#
_entry.id   AF-A0A0K8Q8T6-F1
#
_cell.length_a   1.000
_cell.length_b   1.000
_cell.length_c   1.000
_cell.angle_alpha   90.00
_cell.angle_beta   90.00
_cell.angle_gamma   90.00
#
_symmetry.space_group_name_H-M   'P 1'
#
loop_
_entity.id
_entity.type
_entity.pdbx_description
1 polymer ?
#
loop_
_entity_poly.entity_id
_entity_poly.type
_entity_poly.pdbx_seq_one_letter_code
_entity_poly.pdbx_strand_id
1 'polypeptide(L)'
;MGPPCSGSLSLMTFLPGLDQPALPTTVVWDMAMTAYNFGHGHPMAPERMELTARLAGSLGLLDLAHVTVAAPEVAHDNELCAVHSPEFVAAVRRVSANPDMPDLKRGLGTEDDPAFAGMHEASAR
;
A
#
# COMPACT_ATOMS: atom_id res chain seq x y z
N MET A 1 23.11 45.78 -17.01
CA MET A 1 22.54 45.41 -15.70
C MET A 1 21.33 44.52 -15.96
N GLY A 2 21.53 43.19 -15.95
CA GLY A 2 20.42 42.23 -16.05
C GLY A 2 19.83 41.96 -14.65
N PRO A 3 18.56 41.55 -14.55
CA PRO A 3 17.93 41.28 -13.26
C PRO A 3 18.58 40.05 -12.59
N PRO A 4 18.62 39.98 -11.26
CA PRO A 4 19.15 38.81 -10.57
C PRO A 4 18.20 37.63 -10.77
N CYS A 5 18.75 36.48 -11.15
CA CYS A 5 18.05 35.20 -11.11
C CYS A 5 17.60 34.93 -9.68
N SER A 6 16.28 34.90 -9.46
CA SER A 6 15.69 34.45 -8.22
C SER A 6 15.89 32.94 -8.12
N GLY A 7 16.98 32.54 -7.45
CA GLY A 7 17.19 31.16 -7.05
C GLY A 7 16.17 30.82 -5.97
N SER A 8 15.17 30.02 -6.33
CA SER A 8 14.31 29.35 -5.36
C SER A 8 15.18 28.48 -4.47
N LEU A 9 15.45 28.94 -3.25
CA LEU A 9 16.07 28.14 -2.20
C LEU A 9 15.10 27.02 -1.85
N SER A 10 15.23 25.88 -2.54
CA SER A 10 14.63 24.64 -2.10
C SER A 10 15.26 24.32 -0.75
N LEU A 11 14.43 24.40 0.30
CA LEU A 11 14.84 24.18 1.68
C LEU A 11 15.24 22.70 1.81
N MET A 12 16.52 22.40 1.56
CA MET A 12 17.08 21.08 1.81
C MET A 12 16.92 20.80 3.30
N THR A 13 15.95 19.97 3.63
CA THR A 13 15.73 19.51 5.01
C THR A 13 16.88 18.56 5.32
N PHE A 14 17.88 19.04 6.04
CA PHE A 14 18.96 18.19 6.56
C PHE A 14 18.44 17.48 7.82
N LEU A 15 18.42 16.15 7.81
CA LEU A 15 18.14 15.34 8.99
C LEU A 15 19.40 15.35 9.88
N PRO A 16 19.31 15.65 11.18
CA PRO A 16 20.48 15.62 12.06
C PRO A 16 21.09 14.22 12.09
N GLY A 17 22.37 14.11 11.70
CA GLY A 17 23.14 12.86 11.73
C GLY A 17 23.32 12.15 10.37
N LEU A 18 22.70 12.65 9.30
CA LEU A 18 22.93 12.16 7.94
C LEU A 18 23.31 13.35 7.04
N ASP A 19 24.54 13.35 6.52
CA ASP A 19 25.05 14.40 5.60
C ASP A 19 24.41 14.34 4.19
N GLN A 20 23.22 13.74 4.07
CA GLN A 20 22.49 13.63 2.80
C GLN A 20 21.26 14.54 2.81
N PRO A 21 21.01 15.27 1.71
CA PRO A 21 19.78 16.03 1.58
C PRO A 21 18.59 15.08 1.54
N ALA A 22 17.52 15.42 2.25
CA ALA A 22 16.30 14.63 2.20
C ALA A 22 15.70 14.64 0.78
N LEU A 23 15.51 13.44 0.22
CA LEU A 23 14.92 13.27 -1.11
C LEU A 23 13.38 13.33 -1.02
N PRO A 24 12.69 13.87 -2.03
CA PRO A 24 11.24 13.75 -2.13
C PRO A 24 10.81 12.30 -1.98
N THR A 25 9.94 12.02 -1.01
CA THR A 25 9.54 10.67 -0.63
C THR A 25 8.02 10.58 -0.56
N THR A 26 7.44 9.65 -1.31
CA THR A 26 6.01 9.33 -1.20
C THR A 26 5.81 8.12 -0.30
N VAL A 27 5.01 8.25 0.74
CA VAL A 27 4.50 7.14 1.54
C VAL A 27 3.13 6.77 1.01
N VAL A 28 2.98 5.55 0.49
CA VAL A 28 1.67 5.03 0.07
C VAL A 28 0.96 4.47 1.29
N TRP A 29 -0.10 5.14 1.73
CA TRP A 29 -0.86 4.75 2.92
C TRP A 29 -2.29 5.30 2.87
N ASP A 30 -3.25 4.43 3.19
CA ASP A 30 -4.65 4.79 3.47
C ASP A 30 -5.27 3.72 4.39
N MET A 31 -6.31 4.09 5.15
CA MET A 31 -7.04 3.13 5.99
C MET A 31 -7.65 1.98 5.18
N ALA A 32 -7.99 2.18 3.90
CA ALA A 32 -8.48 1.11 3.02
C ALA A 32 -7.49 -0.06 2.88
N MET A 33 -6.18 0.15 3.10
CA MET A 33 -5.18 -0.93 3.08
C MET A 33 -5.40 -1.94 4.22
N THR A 34 -6.13 -1.57 5.28
CA THR A 34 -6.47 -2.50 6.38
C THR A 34 -7.66 -3.39 6.07
N ALA A 35 -8.28 -3.27 4.88
CA ALA A 35 -9.35 -4.16 4.44
C ALA A 35 -8.85 -5.59 4.17
N TYR A 36 -7.54 -5.78 3.97
CA TYR A 36 -6.93 -7.09 3.87
C TYR A 36 -7.08 -7.85 5.20
N ASN A 37 -7.79 -8.98 5.21
CA ASN A 37 -8.13 -9.65 6.46
C ASN A 37 -8.20 -11.18 6.31
N PHE A 38 -7.13 -11.86 6.72
CA PHE A 38 -7.06 -13.32 6.77
C PHE A 38 -7.71 -13.93 8.02
N GLY A 39 -8.38 -13.12 8.84
CA GLY A 39 -9.08 -13.57 10.03
C GLY A 39 -8.24 -13.47 11.30
N HIS A 40 -8.92 -13.68 12.43
CA HIS A 40 -8.33 -13.55 13.75
C HIS A 40 -7.22 -14.59 13.98
N GLY A 41 -6.07 -14.13 14.47
CA GLY A 41 -4.94 -15.00 14.80
C GLY A 41 -4.00 -15.32 13.64
N HIS A 42 -4.31 -14.91 12.41
CA HIS A 42 -3.40 -15.07 11.29
C HIS A 42 -2.20 -14.11 11.42
N PRO A 43 -0.94 -14.55 11.22
CA PRO A 43 0.25 -13.71 11.43
C PRO A 43 0.32 -12.48 10.52
N MET A 44 -0.37 -12.52 9.37
CA MET A 44 -0.47 -11.40 8.42
C MET A 44 -1.59 -10.41 8.77
N ALA A 45 -1.75 -10.08 10.05
CA ALA A 45 -2.79 -9.18 10.53
C ALA A 45 -2.62 -7.74 9.97
N PRO A 46 -3.70 -7.08 9.47
CA PRO A 46 -3.62 -5.75 8.85
C PRO A 46 -3.24 -4.63 9.82
N GLU A 47 -3.46 -4.82 11.13
CA GLU A 47 -3.18 -3.86 12.20
C GLU A 47 -1.72 -3.42 12.19
N ARG A 48 -0.81 -4.27 11.69
CA ARG A 48 0.61 -3.90 11.52
C ARG A 48 0.77 -2.62 10.71
N MET A 49 -0.06 -2.41 9.68
CA MET A 49 0.04 -1.24 8.80
C MET A 49 -0.52 0.00 9.49
N GLU A 50 -1.70 -0.11 10.11
CA GLU A 50 -2.31 0.99 10.87
C GLU A 50 -1.41 1.45 12.02
N LEU A 51 -0.88 0.51 12.81
CA LEU A 51 0.00 0.83 13.93
C LEU A 51 1.30 1.47 13.46
N THR A 52 1.85 1.04 12.31
CA THR A 52 3.04 1.65 11.71
C THR A 52 2.77 3.09 11.28
N ALA A 53 1.68 3.33 10.56
CA ALA A 53 1.33 4.67 10.10
C ALA A 53 1.01 5.60 11.28
N ARG A 54 0.30 5.10 12.31
CA ARG A 54 0.00 5.86 13.53
C ARG A 54 1.27 6.23 14.29
N LEU A 55 2.22 5.30 14.43
CA LEU A 55 3.52 5.57 15.05
C LEU A 55 4.30 6.61 14.24
N ALA A 56 4.42 6.43 12.93
CA ALA A 56 5.11 7.38 12.04
C ALA A 56 4.52 8.80 12.12
N GLY A 57 3.19 8.92 12.14
CA GLY A 57 2.50 10.20 12.36
C GLY A 57 2.77 10.79 13.75
N SER A 58 2.75 9.96 14.81
CA SER A 58 3.05 10.44 16.17
C SER A 58 4.48 10.96 16.34
N LEU A 59 5.41 10.47 15.51
CA LEU A 59 6.80 10.92 15.45
C LEU A 59 7.01 12.12 14.51
N GLY A 60 5.95 12.60 13.85
CA GLY A 60 6.01 13.70 12.88
C GLY A 60 6.68 13.35 11.55
N LEU A 61 6.92 12.06 11.27
CA LEU A 61 7.62 11.63 10.05
C LEU A 61 6.79 11.89 8.78
N LEU A 62 5.46 11.80 8.91
CA LEU A 62 4.54 12.04 7.80
C LEU A 62 4.32 13.54 7.52
N ASP A 63 4.73 14.42 8.44
CA ASP A 63 4.60 15.88 8.34
C ASP A 63 5.88 16.57 7.84
N LEU A 64 6.93 15.80 7.54
CA LEU A 64 8.19 16.32 7.01
C LEU A 64 7.97 16.97 5.64
N ALA A 65 8.59 18.12 5.39
CA ALA A 65 8.36 18.91 4.18
C ALA A 65 8.68 18.20 2.85
N HIS A 66 9.52 17.16 2.89
CA HIS A 66 9.89 16.35 1.72
C HIS A 66 9.07 15.07 1.58
N VAL A 67 8.12 14.82 2.50
CA VAL A 67 7.27 13.63 2.51
C VAL A 67 5.87 13.99 2.04
N THR A 68 5.32 13.16 1.17
CA THR A 68 3.91 13.20 0.77
C THR A 68 3.26 11.86 1.11
N VAL A 69 2.00 11.89 1.56
CA VAL A 69 1.19 10.69 1.76
C VAL A 69 0.17 10.59 0.63
N ALA A 70 0.12 9.44 -0.03
CA ALA A 70 -0.81 9.16 -1.12
C ALA A 70 -1.58 7.87 -0.84
N ALA A 71 -2.88 7.88 -1.13
CA ALA A 71 -3.70 6.67 -1.07
C ALA A 71 -3.43 5.80 -2.32
N PRO A 72 -3.32 4.48 -2.18
CA PRO A 72 -3.26 3.59 -3.33
C PRO A 72 -4.59 3.54 -4.07
N GLU A 73 -4.51 3.45 -5.40
CA GLU A 73 -5.66 3.14 -6.25
C GLU A 73 -5.84 1.64 -6.41
N VAL A 74 -7.03 1.21 -6.82
CA VAL A 74 -7.27 -0.19 -7.16
C VAL A 74 -6.82 -0.42 -8.60
N ALA A 75 -5.83 -1.29 -8.78
CA ALA A 75 -5.29 -1.66 -10.07
C ALA A 75 -6.38 -2.22 -11.00
N HIS A 76 -6.31 -1.81 -12.25
CA HIS A 76 -7.16 -2.34 -13.32
C HIS A 76 -6.73 -3.75 -13.72
N ASP A 77 -7.66 -4.53 -14.28
CA ASP A 77 -7.38 -5.92 -14.67
C ASP A 77 -6.24 -6.04 -15.68
N ASN A 78 -6.05 -5.06 -16.57
CA ASN A 78 -4.94 -5.05 -17.52
C ASN A 78 -3.57 -4.87 -16.82
N GLU A 79 -3.52 -4.11 -15.73
CA GLU A 79 -2.31 -3.92 -14.91
C GLU A 79 -2.00 -5.20 -14.15
N LEU A 80 -3.00 -5.81 -13.53
CA LEU A 80 -2.86 -7.13 -12.87
C LEU A 80 -2.43 -8.21 -13.87
N CYS A 81 -2.99 -8.19 -15.08
CA CYS A 81 -2.67 -9.14 -16.15
C CYS A 81 -1.31 -8.89 -16.82
N ALA A 82 -0.56 -7.85 -16.44
CA ALA A 82 0.83 -7.71 -16.86
C ALA A 82 1.71 -8.84 -16.29
N VAL A 83 1.29 -9.47 -15.19
CA VAL A 83 2.01 -10.57 -14.52
C VAL A 83 1.11 -11.81 -14.35
N HIS A 84 -0.17 -11.63 -14.03
CA HIS A 84 -1.08 -12.74 -13.76
C HIS A 84 -1.86 -13.17 -15.00
N SER A 85 -2.32 -14.43 -15.04
CA SER A 85 -3.24 -14.83 -16.10
C SER A 85 -4.65 -14.27 -15.84
N PRO A 86 -5.42 -13.93 -16.89
CA PRO A 86 -6.80 -13.49 -16.74
C PRO A 86 -7.68 -14.49 -15.97
N GLU A 87 -7.44 -15.80 -16.13
CA GLU A 87 -8.18 -16.85 -15.43
C GLU A 87 -7.90 -16.86 -13.93
N PHE A 88 -6.68 -16.50 -13.51
CA PHE A 88 -6.32 -16.38 -12.10
C PHE A 88 -6.99 -15.14 -11.48
N VAL A 89 -6.91 -13.98 -12.14
CA VAL A 89 -7.61 -12.75 -11.69
C VAL A 89 -9.11 -13.01 -11.57
N ALA A 90 -9.71 -13.68 -12.54
CA ALA A 90 -11.12 -14.06 -12.49
C ALA A 90 -11.43 -15.05 -11.35
N ALA A 91 -10.51 -15.96 -11.00
CA ALA A 91 -10.67 -16.85 -9.85
C ALA A 91 -10.65 -16.07 -8.52
N VAL A 92 -9.69 -15.14 -8.36
CA VAL A 92 -9.62 -14.25 -7.20
C VAL A 92 -10.92 -13.45 -7.05
N ARG A 93 -11.47 -12.89 -8.14
CA ARG A 93 -12.77 -12.19 -8.11
C ARG A 93 -13.92 -13.09 -7.64
N ARG A 94 -14.00 -14.33 -8.13
CA ARG A 94 -15.04 -15.28 -7.71
C ARG A 94 -14.94 -15.64 -6.23
N VAL A 95 -13.74 -16.00 -5.76
CA VAL A 95 -13.51 -16.34 -4.34
C VAL A 95 -13.74 -15.12 -3.46
N SER A 96 -13.31 -13.94 -3.89
CA SER A 96 -13.57 -12.67 -3.20
C SER A 96 -15.07 -12.37 -3.03
N ALA A 97 -15.91 -12.81 -3.97
CA ALA A 97 -17.36 -12.62 -3.90
C ALA A 97 -18.07 -13.73 -3.10
N ASN A 98 -17.47 -14.92 -3.04
CA ASN A 98 -17.98 -16.07 -2.29
C ASN A 98 -16.83 -16.84 -1.61
N PRO A 99 -16.36 -16.37 -0.43
CA PRO A 99 -15.20 -16.95 0.25
C PRO A 99 -15.39 -18.39 0.71
N ASP A 100 -16.64 -18.83 0.91
CA ASP A 100 -16.99 -20.20 1.29
C ASP A 100 -16.77 -21.20 0.14
N MET A 101 -16.46 -20.72 -1.06
CA MET A 101 -16.18 -21.53 -2.25
C MET A 101 -14.71 -21.36 -2.68
N PRO A 102 -13.76 -22.02 -2.00
CA PRO A 102 -12.34 -21.87 -2.29
C PRO A 102 -11.94 -22.46 -3.65
N ASP A 103 -10.85 -21.94 -4.22
CA ASP A 103 -10.18 -22.52 -5.40
C ASP A 103 -8.81 -23.04 -5.00
N LEU A 104 -8.81 -24.18 -4.32
CA LEU A 104 -7.60 -24.81 -3.78
C LEU A 104 -6.58 -25.18 -4.87
N LYS A 105 -7.03 -25.38 -6.12
CA LYS A 105 -6.12 -25.64 -7.26
C LYS A 105 -5.25 -24.42 -7.59
N ARG A 106 -5.71 -23.23 -7.22
CA ARG A 106 -5.02 -21.95 -7.37
C ARG A 106 -4.51 -21.39 -6.04
N GLY A 107 -4.58 -22.17 -4.96
CA GLY A 107 -4.12 -21.77 -3.62
C GLY A 107 -5.10 -20.90 -2.82
N LEU A 108 -6.26 -20.53 -3.39
CA LEU A 108 -7.18 -19.57 -2.80
C LEU A 108 -8.10 -20.25 -1.77
N GLY A 109 -8.12 -19.73 -0.54
CA GLY A 109 -8.92 -20.29 0.56
C GLY A 109 -8.23 -21.45 1.29
N THR A 110 -6.90 -21.45 1.30
CA THR A 110 -6.08 -22.39 2.08
C THR A 110 -5.86 -21.85 3.50
N GLU A 111 -5.13 -22.60 4.34
CA GLU A 111 -4.70 -22.11 5.65
C GLU A 111 -3.71 -20.93 5.52
N ASP A 112 -2.82 -20.99 4.52
CA ASP A 112 -1.79 -19.97 4.27
C ASP A 112 -2.32 -18.75 3.51
N ASP A 113 -3.32 -18.95 2.64
CA ASP A 113 -4.02 -17.89 1.88
C ASP A 113 -5.54 -18.00 2.09
N PRO A 114 -6.06 -17.62 3.28
CA PRO A 114 -7.47 -17.68 3.58
C PRO A 114 -8.30 -16.74 2.70
N ALA A 115 -9.46 -17.22 2.25
CA ALA A 115 -10.39 -16.42 1.49
C ALA A 115 -11.19 -15.49 2.42
N PHE A 116 -11.41 -14.25 1.98
CA PHE A 116 -12.29 -13.31 2.67
C PHE A 116 -13.07 -12.45 1.68
N ALA A 117 -14.18 -11.89 2.14
CA ALA A 117 -15.06 -11.06 1.31
C ALA A 117 -14.33 -9.77 0.91
N GLY A 118 -14.32 -9.47 -0.38
CA GLY A 118 -13.61 -8.28 -0.91
C GLY A 118 -12.11 -8.47 -1.10
N MET A 119 -11.57 -9.67 -0.96
CA MET A 119 -10.15 -10.00 -1.19
C MET A 119 -9.57 -9.46 -2.50
N HIS A 120 -10.33 -9.49 -3.60
CA HIS A 120 -9.83 -8.94 -4.87
C HIS A 120 -9.55 -7.43 -4.76
N GLU A 121 -10.52 -6.68 -4.23
CA GLU A 121 -10.40 -5.22 -4.06
C GLU A 121 -9.27 -4.88 -3.08
N ALA A 122 -9.13 -5.63 -1.99
CA ALA A 122 -8.10 -5.42 -0.99
C ALA A 122 -6.68 -5.70 -1.53
N SER A 123 -6.52 -6.80 -2.29
CA SER A 123 -5.22 -7.22 -2.83
C SER A 123 -4.81 -6.48 -4.10
N ALA A 124 -5.74 -5.77 -4.75
CA ALA A 124 -5.47 -4.96 -5.95
C ALA A 124 -5.11 -3.50 -5.63
N ARG A 125 -4.99 -3.13 -4.35
CA ARG A 125 -4.52 -1.80 -3.91
C ARG A 125 -3.01 -1.76 -3.77
#